data_AF-A0A6A6JNR7-F1
#
_entry.id   AF-A0A6A6JNR7-F1
#
_cell.length_a   1.000
_cell.length_b   1.000
_cell.length_c   1.000
_cell.angle_alpha   90.00
_cell.angle_beta   90.00
_cell.angle_gamma   90.00
#
_symmetry.space_group_name_H-M   'P 1'
#
loop_
_entity.id
_entity.type
_entity.pdbx_description
1 polymer ?
#
loop_
_entity_poly.entity_id
_entity_poly.type
_entity_poly.pdbx_seq_one_letter_code
_entity_poly.pdbx_strand_id
1 'polypeptide(L)'
;MALRIGPTLRGGKGKYELLEQLKGSTAFKARVVSSHSPKQNGMSFCIEVFHESTAYYFFRAVVKSAITNDEIFTLKREYRNYQKVEIASRPHIRTPYDVVWPNDTQEDQLHLLFEWMDRDLRLVPANVFRGDQRLPRAVSKAVLSALIIFKQLNVVHTGNLVSEGSTQCVQSLPCRAPEVWQGLGCQHRSDVWSLGVTLVHSLSPQTIFGPRDKIIEGFTEAWCIAKIIRLLSPRLSDPPVLPQLMNFIEYLLVVDPSKRPMASEALLHPYLQSSP
;
A
#
# COMPACT_ATOMS: atom_id res chain seq x y z
N MET A 1 -7.63 21.53 12.30
CA MET A 1 -9.09 21.33 12.44
C MET A 1 -9.53 20.09 11.64
N ALA A 2 -10.53 19.34 12.12
CA ALA A 2 -11.03 18.16 11.42
C ALA A 2 -11.86 18.54 10.17
N LEU A 3 -11.62 17.84 9.06
CA LEU A 3 -12.40 18.03 7.83
C LEU A 3 -13.83 17.50 8.00
N ARG A 4 -14.79 18.13 7.33
CA ARG A 4 -16.20 17.72 7.27
C ARG A 4 -16.61 17.51 5.82
N ILE A 5 -17.63 16.70 5.58
CA ILE A 5 -18.24 16.53 4.25
C ILE A 5 -18.94 17.82 3.84
N GLY A 6 -18.88 18.19 2.55
CA GLY A 6 -19.53 19.38 1.98
C GLY A 6 -18.59 20.53 1.58
N PRO A 7 -17.68 21.01 2.44
CA PRO A 7 -16.69 22.03 2.08
C PRO A 7 -15.86 21.67 0.84
N THR A 8 -15.58 22.70 0.02
CA THR A 8 -14.65 22.62 -1.10
C THR A 8 -13.25 23.07 -0.67
N LEU A 9 -12.30 22.16 -0.75
CA LEU A 9 -10.87 22.40 -0.58
C LEU A 9 -10.28 23.06 -1.84
N ARG A 10 -9.34 23.99 -1.64
CA ARG A 10 -8.63 24.67 -2.74
C ARG A 10 -7.16 24.28 -2.68
N GLY A 11 -6.71 23.52 -3.66
CA GLY A 11 -5.32 23.13 -3.82
C GLY A 11 -4.63 23.91 -4.93
N GLY A 12 -3.33 23.72 -5.07
CA GLY A 12 -2.54 24.39 -6.11
C GLY A 12 -2.96 24.00 -7.53
N LYS A 13 -3.50 22.79 -7.71
CA LYS A 13 -3.91 22.26 -9.03
C LYS A 13 -5.42 22.22 -9.23
N GLY A 14 -6.24 22.56 -8.24
CA GLY A 14 -7.69 22.42 -8.41
C GLY A 14 -8.54 22.70 -7.19
N LYS A 15 -9.83 22.43 -7.33
CA LYS A 15 -10.83 22.51 -6.26
C LYS A 15 -11.46 21.15 -6.04
N TYR A 16 -11.68 20.78 -4.79
CA TYR A 16 -12.05 19.43 -4.41
C TYR A 16 -13.15 19.45 -3.35
N GLU A 17 -14.29 18.85 -3.64
CA GLU A 17 -15.42 18.79 -2.73
C GLU A 17 -15.43 17.45 -1.99
N LEU A 18 -15.46 17.47 -0.66
CA LEU A 18 -15.48 16.25 0.14
C LEU A 18 -16.87 15.62 0.11
N LEU A 19 -16.94 14.36 -0.32
CA LEU A 19 -18.20 13.63 -0.51
C LEU A 19 -18.47 12.63 0.61
N GLU A 20 -17.45 11.89 1.02
CA GLU A 20 -17.62 10.70 1.89
C GLU A 20 -16.37 10.50 2.74
N GLN A 21 -16.56 10.02 3.98
CA GLN A 21 -15.48 9.65 4.89
C GLN A 21 -15.18 8.16 4.74
N LEU A 22 -13.94 7.80 4.43
CA LEU A 22 -13.53 6.44 4.07
C LEU A 22 -12.93 5.64 5.24
N LYS A 23 -12.01 6.27 5.98
CA LYS A 23 -11.28 5.62 7.08
C LYS A 23 -11.04 6.60 8.20
N GLY A 24 -11.67 6.35 9.35
CA GLY A 24 -11.60 7.25 10.50
C GLY A 24 -11.89 8.69 10.08
N SER A 25 -11.34 9.66 10.80
CA SER A 25 -11.50 11.10 10.52
C SER A 25 -10.41 11.70 9.62
N THR A 26 -9.66 10.88 8.90
CA THR A 26 -8.42 11.29 8.22
C THR A 26 -8.35 10.93 6.73
N ALA A 27 -9.31 10.17 6.19
CA ALA A 27 -9.36 9.88 4.76
C ALA A 27 -10.76 10.10 4.20
N PHE A 28 -10.84 10.85 3.11
CA PHE A 28 -12.09 11.26 2.48
C PHE A 28 -12.06 10.99 0.99
N LYS A 29 -13.20 10.58 0.44
CA LYS A 29 -13.46 10.62 -0.99
C LYS A 29 -13.85 12.04 -1.36
N ALA A 30 -13.29 12.54 -2.45
CA ALA A 30 -13.56 13.87 -2.93
C ALA A 30 -13.90 13.85 -4.42
N ARG A 31 -14.73 14.81 -4.83
CA ARG A 31 -14.98 15.14 -6.23
C ARG A 31 -14.03 16.25 -6.66
N VAL A 32 -13.38 16.08 -7.81
CA VAL A 32 -12.61 17.16 -8.47
C VAL A 32 -13.61 18.09 -9.14
N VAL A 33 -13.73 19.32 -8.64
CA VAL A 33 -14.67 20.35 -9.13
C VAL A 33 -14.07 21.12 -10.31
N SER A 34 -12.76 21.39 -10.26
CA SER A 34 -12.02 22.05 -11.34
C SER A 34 -10.54 21.69 -11.26
N SER A 35 -9.88 21.47 -12.39
CA SER A 35 -8.43 21.24 -12.49
C SER A 35 -7.74 22.33 -13.32
N HIS A 36 -6.65 22.89 -12.79
CA HIS A 36 -5.73 23.74 -13.52
C HIS A 36 -4.64 22.84 -14.13
N SER A 37 -4.92 22.19 -15.26
CA SER A 37 -3.87 21.51 -16.01
C SER A 37 -2.96 22.57 -16.69
N PRO A 38 -1.63 22.44 -16.66
CA PRO A 38 -0.77 23.25 -17.51
C PRO A 38 -1.11 22.97 -18.98
N LYS A 39 -1.34 24.02 -19.76
CA LYS A 39 -1.46 23.93 -21.23
C LYS A 39 -0.14 23.43 -21.80
N GLN A 40 0.04 22.12 -21.99
CA GLN A 40 1.07 21.62 -22.89
C GLN A 40 0.43 21.42 -24.27
N ASN A 41 1.02 22.09 -25.27
CA ASN A 41 0.77 21.91 -26.70
C ASN A 41 -0.66 22.17 -27.21
N GLY A 42 -1.25 23.31 -26.84
CA GLY A 42 -2.42 23.86 -27.57
C GLY A 42 -3.73 23.05 -27.48
N MET A 43 -3.71 21.86 -26.88
CA MET A 43 -4.89 21.08 -26.57
C MET A 43 -5.33 21.48 -25.17
N SER A 44 -6.31 22.37 -25.09
CA SER A 44 -7.08 22.52 -23.86
C SER A 44 -7.75 21.17 -23.62
N PHE A 45 -7.29 20.39 -22.64
CA PHE A 45 -8.10 19.29 -22.10
C PHE A 45 -9.20 19.90 -21.22
N CYS A 46 -9.97 20.83 -21.79
CA CYS A 46 -11.38 20.87 -21.50
C CYS A 46 -11.86 19.50 -21.94
N ILE A 47 -12.03 18.57 -21.01
CA ILE A 47 -12.78 17.35 -21.28
C ILE A 47 -14.22 17.84 -21.52
N GLU A 48 -14.48 18.34 -22.73
CA GLU A 48 -15.83 18.37 -23.23
C GLU A 48 -16.31 16.93 -23.21
N VAL A 49 -17.43 16.76 -22.53
CA VAL A 49 -17.99 15.50 -22.05
C VAL A 49 -18.30 14.61 -23.24
N PHE A 50 -17.33 13.79 -23.65
CA PHE A 50 -17.61 12.63 -24.47
C PHE A 50 -17.94 11.47 -23.52
N HIS A 51 -19.25 11.25 -23.37
CA HIS A 51 -19.89 10.10 -22.73
C HIS A 51 -19.95 10.15 -21.18
N GLU A 52 -21.17 10.28 -20.64
CA GLU A 52 -21.49 10.34 -19.20
C GLU A 52 -20.93 9.18 -18.37
N SER A 53 -20.69 8.01 -18.97
CA SER A 53 -20.18 6.84 -18.25
C SER A 53 -18.66 6.86 -17.99
N THR A 54 -17.87 7.56 -18.82
CA THR A 54 -16.40 7.67 -18.66
C THR A 54 -16.01 8.86 -17.79
N ALA A 55 -16.76 9.96 -17.88
CA ALA A 55 -16.59 11.14 -17.02
C ALA A 55 -16.74 10.82 -15.52
N TYR A 56 -17.58 9.85 -15.17
CA TYR A 56 -17.84 9.44 -13.78
C TYR A 56 -16.59 8.99 -13.00
N TYR A 57 -15.58 8.45 -13.69
CA TYR A 57 -14.35 7.96 -13.07
C TYR A 57 -13.27 9.05 -12.93
N PHE A 58 -13.25 10.04 -13.82
CA PHE A 58 -12.18 11.05 -13.86
C PHE A 58 -12.28 12.13 -12.79
N PHE A 59 -13.42 12.28 -12.13
CA PHE A 59 -13.62 13.34 -11.13
C PHE A 59 -13.47 12.88 -9.68
N ARG A 60 -12.76 11.79 -9.41
CA ARG A 60 -12.63 11.28 -8.03
C ARG A 60 -11.20 11.35 -7.53
N ALA A 61 -11.07 11.83 -6.29
CA ALA A 61 -9.82 11.89 -5.56
C ALA A 61 -10.00 11.30 -4.15
N VAL A 62 -8.88 10.98 -3.51
CA VAL A 62 -8.81 10.70 -2.08
C VAL A 62 -8.04 11.84 -1.42
N VAL A 63 -8.64 12.44 -0.39
CA VAL A 63 -7.99 13.44 0.46
C VAL A 63 -7.57 12.75 1.76
N LYS A 64 -6.27 12.76 2.05
CA LYS A 64 -5.74 12.40 3.36
C LYS A 64 -5.50 13.67 4.18
N SER A 65 -6.00 13.69 5.40
CA SER A 65 -5.81 14.76 6.38
C SER A 65 -5.29 14.19 7.69
N ALA A 66 -4.91 15.07 8.61
CA ALA A 66 -4.45 14.73 9.93
C ALA A 66 -5.06 15.67 10.98
N ILE A 67 -5.31 15.15 12.18
CA ILE A 67 -5.91 15.88 13.29
C ILE A 67 -4.95 15.93 14.48
N THR A 68 -4.39 14.78 14.87
CA THR A 68 -3.45 14.72 16.02
C THR A 68 -2.03 15.06 15.58
N ASN A 69 -1.17 15.45 16.54
CA ASN A 69 0.24 15.75 16.24
C ASN A 69 0.98 14.56 15.62
N ASP A 70 0.68 13.33 16.04
CA ASP A 70 1.27 12.11 15.49
C ASP A 70 0.81 11.84 14.05
N GLU A 71 -0.48 12.06 13.77
CA GLU A 71 -1.02 11.97 12.42
C GLU A 71 -0.40 13.05 11.51
N ILE A 72 -0.25 14.27 12.01
CA ILE A 72 0.37 15.39 11.29
C ILE A 72 1.82 15.06 10.97
N PHE A 73 2.59 14.60 11.96
CA PHE A 73 3.98 14.18 11.76
C PHE A 73 4.08 13.07 10.71
N THR A 74 3.20 12.05 10.78
CA THR A 74 3.17 10.95 9.82
C THR A 74 2.81 11.41 8.42
N LEU A 75 1.81 12.28 8.27
CA LEU A 75 1.38 12.81 6.97
C LEU A 75 2.44 13.73 6.36
N LYS A 76 3.13 14.54 7.17
CA LYS A 76 4.29 15.35 6.74
C LYS A 76 5.45 14.46 6.29
N ARG A 77 5.74 13.37 7.01
CA ARG A 77 6.76 12.38 6.60
C ARG A 77 6.37 11.73 5.27
N GLU A 78 5.12 11.31 5.12
CA GLU A 78 4.59 10.78 3.86
C GLU A 78 4.76 11.79 2.71
N TYR A 79 4.42 13.06 2.93
CA TYR A 79 4.62 14.13 1.94
C TYR A 79 6.09 14.29 1.52
N ARG A 80 7.02 14.38 2.49
CA ARG A 80 8.46 14.50 2.21
C ARG A 80 9.01 13.32 1.42
N ASN A 81 8.50 12.12 1.65
CA ASN A 81 8.90 10.95 0.87
C ASN A 81 8.47 11.08 -0.61
N TYR A 82 7.28 11.60 -0.89
CA TYR A 82 6.85 11.87 -2.27
C TYR A 82 7.61 13.00 -2.96
N GLN A 83 8.33 13.85 -2.22
CA GLN A 83 9.22 14.85 -2.81
C GLN A 83 10.53 14.24 -3.35
N LYS A 84 10.86 13.00 -3.00
CA LYS A 84 12.03 12.29 -3.54
C LYS A 84 11.77 11.84 -4.98
N VAL A 85 12.64 12.24 -5.91
CA VAL A 85 12.49 11.95 -7.35
C VAL A 85 12.45 10.44 -7.62
N GLU A 86 13.18 9.65 -6.84
CA GLU A 86 13.24 8.20 -6.96
C GLU A 86 11.92 7.53 -6.61
N ILE A 87 11.09 8.16 -5.77
CA ILE A 87 9.75 7.69 -5.39
C ILE A 87 8.71 8.23 -6.38
N ALA A 88 8.74 9.54 -6.66
CA ALA A 88 7.75 10.22 -7.51
C ALA A 88 7.77 9.73 -8.97
N SER A 89 8.91 9.26 -9.47
CA SER A 89 9.04 8.76 -10.85
C SER A 89 8.56 7.31 -11.05
N ARG A 90 8.13 6.61 -9.99
CA ARG A 90 7.88 5.16 -10.06
C ARG A 90 6.43 4.86 -10.40
N PRO A 91 6.16 4.04 -11.43
CA PRO A 91 4.80 3.70 -11.84
C PRO A 91 4.05 2.82 -10.82
N HIS A 92 4.77 2.19 -9.88
CA HIS A 92 4.19 1.28 -8.89
C HIS A 92 3.96 1.93 -7.52
N ILE A 93 4.34 3.20 -7.35
CA ILE A 93 4.10 3.95 -6.13
C ILE A 93 3.13 5.08 -6.48
N ARG A 94 1.95 5.06 -5.86
CA ARG A 94 0.95 6.08 -6.08
C ARG A 94 1.47 7.44 -5.63
N THR A 95 1.50 8.41 -6.53
CA THR A 95 1.95 9.77 -6.23
C THR A 95 0.78 10.67 -5.84
N PRO A 96 0.95 11.61 -4.90
CA PRO A 96 -0.04 12.63 -4.65
C PRO A 96 -0.21 13.51 -5.89
N TYR A 97 -1.47 13.69 -6.29
CA TYR A 97 -1.86 14.55 -7.39
C TYR A 97 -1.73 16.03 -7.01
N ASP A 98 -2.18 16.43 -5.82
CA ASP A 98 -2.16 17.82 -5.34
C ASP A 98 -1.94 17.89 -3.82
N VAL A 99 -1.63 19.08 -3.31
CA VAL A 99 -1.48 19.36 -1.88
C VAL A 99 -2.32 20.59 -1.54
N VAL A 100 -3.13 20.48 -0.49
CA VAL A 100 -3.93 21.60 0.03
C VAL A 100 -3.35 22.06 1.36
N TRP A 101 -3.17 23.37 1.46
CA TRP A 101 -2.70 24.07 2.66
C TRP A 101 -3.89 24.89 3.20
N PRO A 102 -4.48 24.54 4.36
CA PRO A 102 -5.68 25.20 4.87
C PRO A 102 -5.48 26.67 5.22
N ASN A 103 -4.27 27.06 5.65
CA ASN A 103 -3.90 28.42 6.01
C ASN A 103 -2.50 28.72 5.44
N ASP A 104 -2.34 29.82 4.70
CA ASP A 104 -1.03 30.28 4.19
C ASP A 104 -0.02 30.62 5.31
N THR A 105 -0.49 30.71 6.55
CA THR A 105 0.30 31.10 7.74
C THR A 105 0.64 29.95 8.69
N GLN A 106 0.04 28.77 8.52
CA GLN A 106 0.34 27.59 9.35
C GLN A 106 0.88 26.46 8.46
N GLU A 107 2.21 26.38 8.36
CA GLU A 107 2.93 25.24 7.75
C GLU A 107 2.66 23.89 8.46
N ASP A 108 1.84 23.89 9.51
CA ASP A 108 1.58 22.74 10.37
C ASP A 108 0.49 21.80 9.89
N GLN A 109 -0.43 22.25 9.05
CA GLN A 109 -1.48 21.38 8.53
C GLN A 109 -1.43 21.32 7.00
N LEU A 110 -1.36 20.10 6.45
CA LEU A 110 -1.47 19.84 5.02
C LEU A 110 -2.46 18.71 4.76
N HIS A 111 -3.01 18.68 3.55
CA HIS A 111 -3.80 17.57 3.06
C HIS A 111 -3.20 17.06 1.76
N LEU A 112 -3.01 15.75 1.67
CA LEU A 112 -2.50 15.10 0.47
C LEU A 112 -3.65 14.59 -0.37
N LEU A 113 -3.66 14.94 -1.64
CA LEU A 113 -4.67 14.50 -2.59
C LEU A 113 -4.07 13.46 -3.51
N PHE A 114 -4.80 12.39 -3.72
CA PHE A 114 -4.41 11.29 -4.58
C PHE A 114 -5.54 11.00 -5.58
N GLU A 115 -5.21 10.48 -6.75
CA GLU A 115 -6.20 9.90 -7.69
C GLU A 115 -7.07 8.85 -7.01
N TRP A 116 -8.36 8.71 -7.33
CA TRP A 116 -9.14 7.60 -6.80
C TRP A 116 -8.74 6.26 -7.44
N MET A 117 -8.63 5.19 -6.64
CA MET A 117 -8.41 3.83 -7.13
C MET A 117 -9.63 2.98 -6.77
N ASP A 118 -10.30 2.40 -7.78
CA ASP A 118 -11.59 1.71 -7.59
C ASP A 118 -11.50 0.42 -6.79
N ARG A 119 -10.33 -0.22 -6.76
CA ARG A 119 -10.17 -1.52 -6.13
C ARG A 119 -8.85 -1.63 -5.36
N ASP A 120 -8.98 -2.01 -4.10
CA ASP A 120 -7.86 -2.45 -3.26
C ASP A 120 -7.67 -3.96 -3.41
N LEU A 121 -6.44 -4.45 -3.32
CA LEU A 121 -6.13 -5.87 -3.42
C LEU A 121 -6.90 -6.72 -2.40
N ARG A 122 -7.18 -6.18 -1.20
CA ARG A 122 -7.96 -6.85 -0.14
C ARG A 122 -9.41 -7.13 -0.53
N LEU A 123 -9.94 -6.40 -1.51
CA LEU A 123 -11.30 -6.59 -2.02
C LEU A 123 -11.36 -7.54 -3.21
N VAL A 124 -10.22 -8.02 -3.72
CA VAL A 124 -10.17 -9.02 -4.78
C VAL A 124 -10.49 -10.39 -4.16
N PRO A 125 -11.56 -11.07 -4.61
CA PRO A 125 -11.89 -12.41 -4.11
C PRO A 125 -10.77 -13.42 -4.39
N ALA A 126 -10.54 -14.33 -3.44
CA ALA A 126 -9.47 -15.33 -3.53
C ALA A 126 -9.53 -16.20 -4.79
N ASN A 127 -10.74 -16.59 -5.23
CA ASN A 127 -10.94 -17.34 -6.47
C ASN A 127 -10.55 -16.54 -7.72
N VAL A 128 -10.79 -15.23 -7.73
CA VAL A 128 -10.36 -14.34 -8.82
C VAL A 128 -8.84 -14.19 -8.83
N PHE A 129 -8.24 -13.99 -7.65
CA PHE A 129 -6.79 -13.86 -7.53
C PHE A 129 -6.04 -15.14 -7.91
N ARG A 130 -6.57 -16.30 -7.54
CA ARG A 130 -6.06 -17.62 -7.95
C ARG A 130 -6.28 -17.90 -9.44
N GLY A 131 -7.41 -17.48 -9.99
CA GLY A 131 -7.83 -17.79 -11.36
C GLY A 131 -7.08 -17.02 -12.44
N ASP A 132 -6.55 -15.82 -12.14
CA ASP A 132 -5.75 -15.04 -13.09
C ASP A 132 -4.25 -15.17 -12.77
N GLN A 133 -3.53 -16.00 -13.53
CA GLN A 133 -2.09 -16.23 -13.33
C GLN A 133 -1.23 -14.96 -13.50
N ARG A 134 -1.74 -13.94 -14.20
CA ARG A 134 -1.03 -12.67 -14.41
C ARG A 134 -1.12 -11.78 -13.19
N LEU A 135 -2.21 -11.86 -12.42
CA LEU A 135 -2.48 -10.93 -11.32
C LEU A 135 -1.47 -11.08 -10.16
N PRO A 136 -1.22 -12.30 -9.60
CA PRO A 136 -0.18 -12.45 -8.58
C PRO A 136 1.20 -12.03 -9.08
N ARG A 137 1.55 -12.33 -10.35
CA ARG A 137 2.82 -11.90 -10.95
C ARG A 137 2.93 -10.38 -11.04
N ALA A 138 1.89 -9.72 -11.53
CA ALA A 138 1.87 -8.26 -11.68
C ALA A 138 1.98 -7.57 -10.31
N VAL A 139 1.25 -8.05 -9.30
CA VAL A 139 1.34 -7.57 -7.92
C VAL A 139 2.75 -7.78 -7.36
N SER A 140 3.32 -8.98 -7.50
CA SER A 140 4.68 -9.27 -7.02
C SER A 140 5.72 -8.38 -7.69
N LYS A 141 5.68 -8.23 -9.03
CA LYS A 141 6.62 -7.37 -9.76
C LYS A 141 6.50 -5.92 -9.31
N ALA A 142 5.28 -5.37 -9.26
CA ALA A 142 5.05 -3.99 -8.87
C ALA A 142 5.58 -3.70 -7.46
N VAL A 143 5.26 -4.56 -6.48
CA VAL A 143 5.71 -4.39 -5.09
C VAL A 143 7.23 -4.53 -5.00
N LEU A 144 7.83 -5.59 -5.56
CA LEU A 144 9.28 -5.79 -5.47
C LEU A 144 10.07 -4.68 -6.16
N SER A 145 9.59 -4.16 -7.30
CA SER A 145 10.20 -3.00 -7.96
C SER A 145 10.17 -1.75 -7.09
N ALA A 146 9.09 -1.51 -6.33
CA ALA A 146 9.04 -0.43 -5.35
C ALA A 146 10.02 -0.66 -4.19
N LEU A 147 10.11 -1.90 -3.68
CA LEU A 147 11.01 -2.25 -2.56
C LEU A 147 12.50 -2.06 -2.90
N ILE A 148 12.91 -2.22 -4.16
CA ILE A 148 14.28 -1.88 -4.60
C ILE A 148 14.60 -0.41 -4.30
N ILE A 149 13.65 0.48 -4.59
CA ILE A 149 13.85 1.92 -4.39
C ILE A 149 13.89 2.27 -2.91
N PHE A 150 13.03 1.64 -2.11
CA PHE A 150 13.05 1.82 -0.66
C PHE A 150 14.39 1.37 -0.07
N LYS A 151 14.95 0.28 -0.59
CA LYS A 151 16.32 -0.14 -0.25
C LYS A 151 17.38 0.91 -0.60
N GLN A 152 17.36 1.44 -1.81
CA GLN A 152 18.32 2.48 -2.23
C GLN A 152 18.26 3.72 -1.34
N LEU A 153 17.06 4.04 -0.85
CA LEU A 153 16.82 5.18 0.05
C LEU A 153 17.01 4.86 1.53
N ASN A 154 17.44 3.64 1.88
CA ASN A 154 17.60 3.14 3.25
C ASN A 154 16.32 3.28 4.10
N VAL A 155 15.15 3.06 3.47
CA VAL A 155 13.83 3.07 4.11
C VAL A 155 13.11 1.73 3.94
N VAL A 156 12.17 1.45 4.84
CA VAL A 156 11.33 0.26 4.86
C VAL A 156 9.88 0.72 4.83
N HIS A 157 9.04 0.15 3.96
CA HIS A 157 7.68 0.61 3.71
C HIS A 157 6.85 0.61 4.98
N THR A 158 6.76 -0.55 5.64
CA THR A 158 6.14 -0.79 6.96
C THR A 158 4.79 -0.11 7.23
N GLY A 159 4.10 0.46 6.24
CA GLY A 159 2.87 1.25 6.38
C GLY A 159 3.06 2.78 6.46
N ASN A 160 4.23 3.30 6.85
CA ASN A 160 4.48 4.75 6.97
C ASN A 160 5.89 5.21 6.50
N LEU A 161 6.63 4.39 5.75
CA LEU A 161 8.00 4.60 5.27
C LEU A 161 8.94 5.14 6.36
N VAL A 162 9.59 4.23 7.08
CA VAL A 162 10.52 4.53 8.18
C VAL A 162 11.95 4.16 7.80
N SER A 163 12.94 4.76 8.45
CA SER A 163 14.35 4.36 8.26
C SER A 163 14.57 2.89 8.63
N GLU A 164 15.48 2.22 7.94
CA GLU A 164 15.88 0.85 8.28
C GLU A 164 16.39 0.76 9.72
N GLY A 165 16.07 -0.35 10.39
CA GLY A 165 16.41 -0.58 11.80
C GLY A 165 15.48 0.13 12.78
N SER A 166 14.45 0.83 12.31
CA SER A 166 13.45 1.42 13.21
C SER A 166 12.76 0.34 14.04
N THR A 167 12.74 0.57 15.36
CA THR A 167 11.99 -0.25 16.34
C THR A 167 10.52 0.15 16.42
N GLN A 168 10.09 1.19 15.69
CA GLN A 168 8.67 1.51 15.56
C GLN A 168 7.97 0.32 14.92
N CYS A 169 6.97 -0.22 15.62
CA CYS A 169 6.29 -1.45 15.22
C CYS A 169 5.23 -1.18 14.14
N VAL A 170 5.66 -0.71 12.96
CA VAL A 170 4.75 -0.11 11.97
C VAL A 170 4.08 -1.19 11.10
N GLN A 171 4.72 -2.35 10.88
CA GLN A 171 4.07 -3.46 10.17
C GLN A 171 2.83 -3.93 10.94
N SER A 172 1.69 -4.00 10.26
CA SER A 172 0.46 -4.57 10.83
C SER A 172 0.69 -6.01 11.28
N LEU A 173 0.07 -6.41 12.40
CA LEU A 173 0.25 -7.74 13.01
C LEU A 173 0.22 -8.91 12.00
N PRO A 174 -0.71 -8.97 11.02
CA PRO A 174 -0.75 -10.11 10.10
C PRO A 174 0.50 -10.22 9.21
N CYS A 175 1.05 -9.09 8.74
CA CYS A 175 2.14 -9.04 7.76
C CYS A 175 3.52 -8.88 8.39
N ARG A 176 3.61 -8.88 9.72
CA ARG A 176 4.83 -8.58 10.46
C ARG A 176 5.83 -9.73 10.38
N ALA A 177 7.07 -9.41 10.04
CA ALA A 177 8.14 -10.40 9.91
C ALA A 177 8.66 -10.91 11.27
N PRO A 178 9.16 -12.15 11.36
CA PRO A 178 9.63 -12.75 12.62
C PRO A 178 10.66 -11.91 13.38
N GLU A 179 11.63 -11.32 12.68
CA GLU A 179 12.66 -10.47 13.28
C GLU A 179 12.08 -9.17 13.89
N VAL A 180 11.01 -8.65 13.30
CA VAL A 180 10.30 -7.46 13.81
C VAL A 180 9.54 -7.80 15.09
N TRP A 181 8.95 -9.00 15.15
CA TRP A 181 8.35 -9.51 16.39
C TRP A 181 9.39 -9.70 17.51
N GLN A 182 10.62 -10.05 17.17
CA GLN A 182 11.73 -10.19 18.11
C GLN A 182 12.32 -8.84 18.57
N GLY A 183 11.80 -7.71 18.06
CA GLY A 183 12.30 -6.38 18.41
C GLY A 183 13.60 -5.99 17.71
N LEU A 184 14.04 -6.75 16.69
CA LEU A 184 15.30 -6.48 15.95
C LEU A 184 15.16 -5.33 14.94
N GLY A 185 14.02 -4.64 14.93
CA GLY A 185 13.69 -3.57 13.98
C GLY A 185 13.30 -4.09 12.60
N CYS A 186 12.67 -3.23 11.81
CA CYS A 186 12.32 -3.56 10.42
C CYS A 186 13.54 -3.43 9.51
N GLN A 187 13.75 -4.44 8.66
CA GLN A 187 14.80 -4.49 7.63
C GLN A 187 14.15 -4.46 6.25
N HIS A 188 14.92 -4.19 5.19
CA HIS A 188 14.42 -4.29 3.81
C HIS A 188 13.81 -5.66 3.49
N ARG A 189 14.37 -6.73 4.07
CA ARG A 189 13.86 -8.10 3.92
C ARG A 189 12.55 -8.32 4.69
N SER A 190 12.22 -7.50 5.67
CA SER A 190 10.93 -7.55 6.37
C SER A 190 9.76 -7.17 5.46
N ASP A 191 9.95 -6.25 4.50
CA ASP A 191 8.92 -5.94 3.50
C ASP A 191 8.72 -7.08 2.48
N VAL A 192 9.80 -7.80 2.14
CA VAL A 192 9.72 -9.00 1.27
C VAL A 192 8.87 -10.09 1.93
N TRP A 193 9.01 -10.27 3.24
CA TRP A 193 8.12 -11.13 4.02
C TRP A 193 6.66 -10.68 3.95
N SER A 194 6.40 -9.38 4.15
CA SER A 194 5.04 -8.84 4.07
C SER A 194 4.40 -9.07 2.71
N LEU A 195 5.17 -9.06 1.62
CA LEU A 195 4.67 -9.45 0.29
C LEU A 195 4.27 -10.93 0.27
N GLY A 196 5.12 -11.84 0.78
CA GLY A 196 4.79 -13.27 0.87
C GLY A 196 3.50 -13.52 1.64
N VAL A 197 3.32 -12.85 2.79
CA VAL A 197 2.09 -12.88 3.58
C VAL A 197 0.90 -12.36 2.79
N THR A 198 1.07 -11.24 2.08
CA THR A 198 0.02 -10.63 1.25
C THR A 198 -0.45 -11.57 0.15
N LEU A 199 0.48 -12.28 -0.51
CA LEU A 199 0.16 -13.27 -1.54
C LEU A 199 -0.63 -14.43 -0.95
N VAL A 200 -0.18 -15.02 0.15
CA VAL A 200 -0.89 -16.10 0.84
C VAL A 200 -2.29 -15.66 1.29
N HIS A 201 -2.41 -14.44 1.82
CA HIS A 201 -3.70 -13.88 2.22
C HIS A 201 -4.63 -13.69 1.02
N SER A 202 -4.11 -13.19 -0.11
CA SER A 202 -4.88 -12.98 -1.34
C SER A 202 -5.28 -14.30 -2.01
N LEU A 203 -4.48 -15.36 -1.80
CA LEU A 203 -4.84 -16.70 -2.25
C LEU A 203 -5.92 -17.29 -1.35
N SER A 204 -5.98 -17.03 -0.04
CA SER A 204 -6.92 -17.73 0.85
C SER A 204 -8.25 -16.98 1.02
N PRO A 205 -9.41 -17.66 0.92
CA PRO A 205 -10.69 -17.05 1.33
C PRO A 205 -10.73 -16.77 2.84
N GLN A 206 -9.88 -17.43 3.62
CA GLN A 206 -9.78 -17.26 5.06
C GLN A 206 -8.54 -16.45 5.45
N THR A 207 -8.66 -15.65 6.50
CA THR A 207 -7.54 -14.89 7.07
C THR A 207 -6.57 -15.80 7.82
N ILE A 208 -5.52 -16.27 7.12
CA ILE A 208 -4.54 -17.19 7.69
C ILE A 208 -3.68 -16.51 8.76
N PHE A 209 -3.21 -15.30 8.51
CA PHE A 209 -2.35 -14.57 9.45
C PHE A 209 -3.13 -13.58 10.31
N GLY A 210 -2.57 -13.22 11.46
CA GLY A 210 -3.18 -12.24 12.35
C GLY A 210 -4.04 -12.86 13.46
N PRO A 211 -4.76 -12.01 14.22
CA PRO A 211 -5.39 -12.38 15.49
C PRO A 211 -6.73 -13.09 15.34
N ARG A 212 -7.22 -13.29 14.10
CA ARG A 212 -8.52 -13.93 13.87
C ARG A 212 -8.54 -15.34 14.42
N ASP A 213 -9.69 -15.69 15.01
CA ASP A 213 -9.99 -16.98 15.65
C ASP A 213 -9.13 -17.28 16.89
N LYS A 214 -8.56 -16.24 17.51
CA LYS A 214 -7.82 -16.38 18.77
C LYS A 214 -8.77 -16.79 19.89
N ILE A 215 -8.45 -17.92 20.51
CA ILE A 215 -9.21 -18.49 21.62
C ILE A 215 -8.62 -18.15 23.00
N ILE A 216 -7.41 -17.59 23.06
CA ILE A 216 -6.69 -17.27 24.29
C ILE A 216 -6.77 -15.76 24.55
N GLU A 217 -7.14 -15.36 25.75
CA GLU A 217 -7.09 -13.96 26.19
C GLU A 217 -5.64 -13.46 26.25
N GLY A 218 -5.40 -12.19 25.87
CA GLY A 218 -4.03 -11.68 25.75
C GLY A 218 -3.21 -12.36 24.65
N PHE A 219 -1.88 -12.22 24.65
CA PHE A 219 -0.95 -12.94 23.75
C PHE A 219 -1.26 -12.87 22.25
N THR A 220 -1.88 -11.78 21.80
CA THR A 220 -2.28 -11.60 20.40
C THR A 220 -1.10 -11.76 19.43
N GLU A 221 0.07 -11.26 19.83
CA GLU A 221 1.31 -11.34 19.07
C GLU A 221 1.81 -12.79 18.94
N ALA A 222 1.88 -13.51 20.07
CA ALA A 222 2.28 -14.92 20.09
C ALA A 222 1.34 -15.80 19.26
N TRP A 223 0.04 -15.51 19.25
CA TRP A 223 -0.93 -16.19 18.38
C TRP A 223 -0.62 -15.98 16.90
N CYS A 224 -0.31 -14.74 16.50
CA CYS A 224 0.09 -14.44 15.11
C CYS A 224 1.35 -15.20 14.70
N ILE A 225 2.36 -15.23 15.58
CA ILE A 225 3.63 -15.95 15.36
C ILE A 225 3.39 -17.46 15.26
N ALA A 226 2.56 -18.04 16.13
CA ALA A 226 2.24 -19.47 16.07
C ALA A 226 1.57 -19.86 14.75
N LYS A 227 0.69 -19.00 14.20
CA LYS A 227 0.09 -19.22 12.88
C LYS A 227 1.14 -19.17 11.77
N ILE A 228 2.05 -18.19 11.82
CA ILE A 228 3.20 -18.07 10.91
C ILE A 228 4.03 -19.36 10.89
N ILE A 229 4.35 -19.93 12.05
CA ILE A 229 5.18 -21.15 12.17
C ILE A 229 4.46 -22.39 11.62
N ARG A 230 3.12 -22.44 11.69
CA ARG A 230 2.32 -23.56 11.17
C ARG A 230 2.10 -23.55 9.65
N LEU A 231 2.63 -22.57 8.91
CA LEU A 231 2.35 -22.37 7.48
C LEU A 231 3.13 -23.24 6.50
N LEU A 232 4.15 -23.97 6.93
CA LEU A 232 4.88 -24.90 6.04
C LEU A 232 4.17 -26.27 5.91
N SER A 233 2.83 -26.28 5.83
CA SER A 233 2.01 -27.50 5.81
C SER A 233 0.71 -27.29 5.00
N PRO A 234 0.07 -28.35 4.48
CA PRO A 234 -0.59 -28.41 3.15
C PRO A 234 -1.93 -27.64 2.99
N ARG A 235 -2.19 -26.59 3.77
CA ARG A 235 -3.46 -25.84 3.78
C ARG A 235 -3.69 -24.94 2.57
N LEU A 236 -2.70 -24.73 1.72
CA LEU A 236 -2.86 -23.99 0.46
C LEU A 236 -3.22 -24.90 -0.73
N SER A 237 -3.30 -26.22 -0.50
CA SER A 237 -3.44 -27.22 -1.57
C SER A 237 -4.86 -27.39 -2.11
N ASP A 238 -5.88 -26.77 -1.50
CA ASP A 238 -7.28 -26.92 -1.93
C ASP A 238 -8.02 -25.56 -2.05
N PRO A 239 -8.50 -25.16 -3.24
CA PRO A 239 -8.12 -25.69 -4.56
C PRO A 239 -6.63 -25.46 -4.89
N PRO A 240 -6.04 -26.21 -5.83
CA PRO A 240 -4.60 -26.20 -6.09
C PRO A 240 -4.09 -24.81 -6.48
N VAL A 241 -3.08 -24.33 -5.76
CA VAL A 241 -2.28 -23.18 -6.18
C VAL A 241 -1.22 -23.65 -7.17
N LEU A 242 -0.94 -22.84 -8.20
CA LEU A 242 0.10 -23.16 -9.18
C LEU A 242 1.44 -23.47 -8.46
N PRO A 243 2.07 -24.62 -8.71
CA PRO A 243 3.27 -25.02 -7.97
C PRO A 243 4.42 -24.00 -8.04
N GLN A 244 4.60 -23.31 -9.19
CA GLN A 244 5.63 -22.29 -9.30
C GLN A 244 5.33 -21.04 -8.44
N LEU A 245 4.06 -20.66 -8.28
CA LEU A 245 3.67 -19.57 -7.38
C LEU A 245 3.89 -19.98 -5.92
N MET A 246 3.56 -21.22 -5.56
CA MET A 246 3.76 -21.69 -4.19
C MET A 246 5.25 -21.76 -3.83
N ASN A 247 6.08 -22.28 -4.74
CA ASN A 247 7.53 -22.26 -4.59
C ASN A 247 8.08 -20.83 -4.44
N PHE A 248 7.55 -19.87 -5.20
CA PHE A 248 7.91 -18.47 -5.04
C PHE A 248 7.51 -17.91 -3.67
N ILE A 249 6.32 -18.24 -3.16
CA ILE A 249 5.85 -17.82 -1.83
C ILE A 249 6.75 -18.38 -0.73
N GLU A 250 7.11 -19.67 -0.81
CA GLU A 250 8.07 -20.31 0.11
C GLU A 250 9.42 -19.60 0.08
N TYR A 251 9.90 -19.22 -1.11
CA TYR A 251 11.13 -18.46 -1.27
C TYR A 251 11.07 -17.09 -0.57
N LEU A 252 9.91 -16.41 -0.54
CA LEU A 252 9.72 -15.14 0.17
C LEU A 252 9.57 -15.32 1.69
N LEU A 253 8.95 -16.42 2.13
CA LEU A 253 8.56 -16.68 3.53
C LEU A 253 9.62 -17.46 4.32
N VAL A 254 10.88 -17.05 4.21
CA VAL A 254 11.98 -17.59 5.00
C VAL A 254 12.05 -16.87 6.35
N VAL A 255 11.98 -17.64 7.44
CA VAL A 255 11.97 -17.12 8.83
C VAL A 255 13.24 -16.35 9.13
N ASP A 256 14.40 -16.95 8.83
CA ASP A 256 15.71 -16.32 9.01
C ASP A 256 15.89 -15.18 7.98
N PRO A 257 15.92 -13.91 8.41
CA PRO A 257 16.03 -12.78 7.47
C PRO A 257 17.34 -12.81 6.70
N SER A 258 18.42 -13.39 7.22
CA SER A 258 19.70 -13.47 6.49
C SER A 258 19.64 -14.37 5.26
N LYS A 259 18.73 -15.35 5.28
CA LYS A 259 18.50 -16.33 4.20
C LYS A 259 17.32 -15.96 3.29
N ARG A 260 16.41 -15.11 3.76
CA ARG A 260 15.29 -14.58 2.97
C ARG A 260 15.82 -13.74 1.82
N PRO A 261 15.27 -13.76 0.60
CA PRO A 261 15.78 -12.96 -0.52
C PRO A 261 15.57 -11.45 -0.36
N MET A 262 16.38 -10.67 -1.07
CA MET A 262 16.17 -9.25 -1.31
C MET A 262 15.14 -9.07 -2.42
N ALA A 263 14.59 -7.86 -2.53
CA ALA A 263 13.63 -7.57 -3.58
C ALA A 263 14.20 -7.77 -5.00
N SER A 264 15.47 -7.41 -5.21
CA SER A 264 16.18 -7.62 -6.48
C SER A 264 16.38 -9.10 -6.80
N GLU A 265 16.66 -9.93 -5.79
CA GLU A 265 16.85 -11.38 -5.94
C GLU A 265 15.49 -12.06 -6.22
N ALA A 266 14.45 -11.68 -5.48
CA ALA A 266 13.09 -12.17 -5.67
C ALA A 266 12.53 -11.86 -7.05
N LEU A 267 12.87 -10.71 -7.65
CA LEU A 267 12.48 -10.40 -9.03
C LEU A 267 13.07 -11.37 -10.06
N LEU A 268 14.24 -11.94 -9.80
CA LEU A 268 14.90 -12.90 -10.69
C LEU A 268 14.35 -14.32 -10.56
N HIS A 269 13.40 -14.57 -9.63
CA HIS A 269 12.84 -15.89 -9.42
C HIS A 269 12.14 -16.42 -10.70
N PRO A 270 12.30 -17.72 -11.08
CA PRO A 270 11.74 -18.27 -12.32
C PRO A 270 10.23 -18.05 -12.51
N TYR A 271 9.47 -18.04 -11.41
CA TYR A 271 8.05 -17.70 -11.42
C TYR A 271 7.75 -16.31 -11.98
N LEU A 272 8.60 -15.31 -11.78
CA LEU A 272 8.38 -13.96 -12.30
C LEU A 272 9.00 -13.76 -13.69
N GLN A 273 9.96 -14.60 -14.06
CA GLN A 273 10.66 -14.51 -15.35
C GLN A 273 9.94 -15.26 -16.49
N SER A 274 9.18 -16.30 -16.17
CA SER A 274 8.37 -17.00 -17.15
C SER A 274 7.21 -16.12 -17.67
N SER A 275 6.73 -16.40 -18.88
CA SER A 275 5.44 -15.88 -19.33
C SER A 275 4.31 -16.56 -18.55
N PRO A 276 3.23 -15.83 -18.20
CA PRO A 276 2.01 -16.40 -17.63
C PRO A 276 1.27 -17.30 -18.63
#